data_AF-A0A928CMD7-F1
#
_entry.id   AF-A0A928CMD7-F1
#
_cell.length_a   1.000
_cell.length_b   1.000
_cell.length_c   1.000
_cell.angle_alpha   90.00
_cell.angle_beta   90.00
_cell.angle_gamma   90.00
#
_symmetry.space_group_name_H-M   'P 1'
#
loop_
_entity.id
_entity.type
_entity.pdbx_description
1 polymer ?
#
loop_
_entity_poly.entity_id
_entity_poly.type
_entity_poly.pdbx_seq_one_letter_code
_entity_poly.pdbx_strand_id
1 'polypeptide(L)'
;MFFLASYGGKSYRQEADNTSAHHGELSAIRGRIYDENDQLLAWSERSCDLLFRAEYSNDNDFENMCRDLKKHFPHQLLQNLSRRYSSVVKYDLTAAELTAADRLCSIYPALEIELRWERRIKHHRPELGEVRQENGTEYGISGWEKEFDDILRGQPGKFKVMLDRRGRWIDSTFRIVQASRNGQDIYLSDEKAHDDQPQ
;
A
#
# COMPACT_ATOMS: atom_id res chain seq x y z
N MET A 1 -14.37 47.71 -23.45
CA MET A 1 -15.43 47.28 -22.52
C MET A 1 -15.61 45.78 -22.68
N PHE A 2 -15.06 44.96 -21.78
CA PHE A 2 -15.55 43.62 -21.48
C PHE A 2 -15.23 43.33 -20.01
N PHE A 3 -16.21 43.61 -19.16
CA PHE A 3 -16.30 43.05 -17.81
C PHE A 3 -16.70 41.58 -17.95
N LEU A 4 -16.07 40.69 -17.18
CA LEU A 4 -16.74 39.61 -16.44
C LEU A 4 -15.71 38.87 -15.57
N ALA A 5 -15.35 39.52 -14.47
CA ALA A 5 -14.75 38.86 -13.31
C ALA A 5 -15.51 39.34 -12.08
N SER A 6 -16.72 38.85 -11.84
CA SER A 6 -17.38 38.92 -10.52
C SER A 6 -18.76 38.25 -10.53
N TYR A 7 -18.83 37.06 -9.91
CA TYR A 7 -19.96 36.35 -9.27
C TYR A 7 -19.94 34.86 -9.66
N GLY A 8 -19.02 34.09 -9.06
CA GLY A 8 -18.86 32.65 -9.33
C GLY A 8 -17.45 32.12 -9.05
N GLY A 9 -16.47 33.00 -8.85
CA GLY A 9 -15.05 32.61 -8.71
C GLY A 9 -14.71 31.73 -7.49
N LYS A 10 -15.59 31.64 -6.48
CA LYS A 10 -15.45 30.66 -5.39
C LYS A 10 -15.96 29.27 -5.80
N SER A 11 -17.05 29.17 -6.56
CA SER A 11 -17.59 27.88 -7.01
C SER A 11 -16.70 27.27 -8.09
N TYR A 12 -16.22 28.06 -9.06
CA TYR A 12 -15.31 27.54 -10.10
C TYR A 12 -13.96 27.09 -9.56
N ARG A 13 -13.42 27.72 -8.50
CA ARG A 13 -12.20 27.23 -7.85
C ARG A 13 -12.45 25.93 -7.09
N GLN A 14 -13.54 25.83 -6.33
CA GLN A 14 -13.91 24.59 -5.65
C GLN A 14 -14.28 23.46 -6.62
N GLU A 15 -14.93 23.77 -7.74
CA GLU A 15 -15.26 22.84 -8.81
C GLU A 15 -13.99 22.41 -9.56
N ALA A 16 -13.07 23.33 -9.88
CA ALA A 16 -11.79 22.99 -10.48
C ALA A 16 -10.89 22.18 -9.52
N ASP A 17 -10.89 22.52 -8.22
CA ASP A 17 -10.17 21.77 -7.18
C ASP A 17 -10.76 20.36 -7.03
N ASN A 18 -12.10 20.21 -7.06
CA ASN A 18 -12.74 18.89 -7.04
C ASN A 18 -12.53 18.09 -8.33
N THR A 19 -12.41 18.74 -9.48
CA THR A 19 -12.20 18.08 -10.78
C THR A 19 -10.72 17.70 -11.01
N SER A 20 -9.79 18.42 -10.36
CA SER A 20 -8.34 18.16 -10.47
C SER A 20 -7.76 17.36 -9.30
N ALA A 21 -8.59 17.02 -8.30
CA ALA A 21 -8.16 16.23 -7.15
C ALA A 21 -8.12 14.74 -7.50
N HIS A 22 -6.94 14.15 -7.37
CA HIS A 22 -6.79 12.71 -7.30
C HIS A 22 -7.32 12.22 -5.96
N HIS A 23 -8.12 11.15 -5.99
CA HIS A 23 -8.67 10.50 -4.82
C HIS A 23 -8.04 9.12 -4.68
N GLY A 24 -7.63 8.78 -3.47
CA GLY A 24 -7.05 7.47 -3.17
C GLY A 24 -7.49 6.95 -1.81
N GLU A 25 -7.09 5.72 -1.51
CA GLU A 25 -7.42 5.02 -0.28
C GLU A 25 -6.21 4.94 0.65
N LEU A 26 -6.47 5.06 1.95
CA LEU A 26 -5.50 4.77 3.01
C LEU A 26 -5.84 3.41 3.60
N SER A 27 -5.04 2.39 3.29
CA SER A 27 -5.30 1.03 3.79
C SER A 27 -5.41 1.00 5.32
N ALA A 28 -6.40 0.24 5.81
CA ALA A 28 -6.50 -0.11 7.21
C ALA A 28 -5.49 -1.23 7.56
N ILE A 29 -5.04 -1.25 8.82
CA ILE A 29 -4.26 -2.38 9.32
C ILE A 29 -5.24 -3.47 9.73
N ARG A 30 -4.98 -4.70 9.26
CA ARG A 30 -5.76 -5.86 9.65
C ARG A 30 -5.52 -6.22 11.12
N GLY A 31 -6.58 -6.57 11.83
CA GLY A 31 -6.55 -7.01 13.23
C GLY A 31 -5.70 -8.26 13.43
N ARG A 32 -5.23 -8.47 14.65
CA ARG A 32 -4.44 -9.62 15.06
C ARG A 32 -5.33 -10.78 15.49
N ILE A 33 -4.79 -11.98 15.43
CA ILE A 33 -5.47 -13.18 15.93
C ILE A 33 -4.65 -13.76 17.08
N TYR A 34 -5.30 -13.98 18.21
CA TYR A 34 -4.76 -14.60 19.41
C TYR A 34 -5.46 -15.93 19.68
N ASP A 35 -4.71 -16.91 20.19
CA ASP A 35 -5.31 -18.16 20.66
C ASP A 35 -5.98 -18.00 22.04
N GLU A 36 -6.57 -19.08 22.53
CA GLU A 36 -7.26 -19.13 23.82
C GLU A 36 -6.37 -18.84 25.05
N ASN A 37 -5.04 -18.79 24.87
CA ASN A 37 -4.08 -18.47 25.93
C ASN A 37 -3.43 -17.08 25.72
N ASP A 38 -4.08 -16.19 24.96
CA ASP A 38 -3.57 -14.87 24.57
C ASP A 38 -2.26 -14.92 23.75
N GLN A 39 -1.94 -16.06 23.13
CA GLN A 39 -0.74 -16.16 22.30
C GLN A 39 -1.02 -15.66 20.88
N LEU A 40 -0.24 -14.67 20.43
CA LEU A 40 -0.32 -14.14 19.08
C LEU A 40 -0.09 -15.24 18.02
N LEU A 41 -1.05 -15.41 17.13
CA LEU A 41 -1.01 -16.36 16.02
C LEU A 41 -0.73 -15.68 14.68
N ALA A 42 -1.41 -14.57 14.40
CA ALA A 42 -1.29 -13.84 13.13
C ALA A 42 -1.35 -12.31 13.32
N TRP A 43 -0.53 -11.59 12.56
CA TRP A 43 -0.49 -10.12 12.55
C TRP A 43 0.02 -9.60 11.21
N SER A 44 -0.29 -8.36 10.87
CA SER A 44 0.18 -7.73 9.64
C SER A 44 1.34 -6.77 9.91
N GLU A 45 2.39 -6.86 9.09
CA GLU A 45 3.56 -5.98 9.13
C GLU A 45 3.67 -5.15 7.85
N ARG A 46 4.29 -3.97 7.93
CA ARG A 46 4.66 -3.21 6.73
C ARG A 46 5.97 -3.71 6.19
N SER A 47 5.98 -3.97 4.89
CA SER A 47 7.18 -4.13 4.10
C SER A 47 7.23 -3.08 2.99
N CYS A 48 8.43 -2.81 2.48
CA CYS A 48 8.65 -1.91 1.36
C CYS A 48 9.32 -2.69 0.25
N ASP A 49 8.76 -2.63 -0.95
CA ASP A 49 9.27 -3.30 -2.13
C ASP A 49 9.76 -2.24 -3.12
N LEU A 50 10.86 -2.53 -3.83
CA LEU A 50 11.33 -1.69 -4.93
C LEU A 50 10.79 -2.24 -6.24
N LEU A 51 10.07 -1.41 -6.98
CA LEU A 51 9.50 -1.72 -8.28
C LEU A 51 10.17 -0.94 -9.38
N PHE A 52 10.17 -1.56 -10.56
CA PHE A 52 10.50 -0.92 -11.82
C PHE A 52 9.24 -0.85 -12.67
N ARG A 53 8.88 0.35 -13.12
CA ARG A 53 7.82 0.61 -14.09
C ARG A 53 8.45 0.78 -15.46
N ALA A 54 7.99 0.00 -16.44
CA ALA A 54 8.51 0.06 -17.79
C ALA A 54 8.12 1.38 -18.48
N GLU A 55 8.97 2.39 -18.30
CA GLU A 55 8.74 3.74 -18.84
C GLU A 55 9.87 4.22 -19.77
N TYR A 56 10.94 3.45 -19.93
CA TYR A 56 12.06 3.87 -20.76
C TYR A 56 11.85 3.57 -22.24
N SER A 57 11.77 4.64 -23.03
CA SER A 57 11.90 4.60 -24.48
C SER A 57 13.36 4.58 -24.97
N ASN A 58 14.32 4.97 -24.11
CA ASN A 58 15.75 5.09 -24.42
C ASN A 58 16.60 4.04 -23.67
N ASP A 59 17.48 3.36 -24.39
CA ASP A 59 18.32 2.27 -23.87
C ASP A 59 19.39 2.78 -22.90
N ASN A 60 19.96 3.97 -23.17
CA ASN A 60 21.06 4.51 -22.37
C ASN A 60 20.61 4.89 -20.95
N ASP A 61 19.40 5.43 -20.79
CA ASP A 61 18.86 5.82 -19.48
C ASP A 61 18.56 4.59 -18.62
N PHE A 62 18.00 3.54 -19.24
CA PHE A 62 17.79 2.25 -18.59
C PHE A 62 19.10 1.60 -18.15
N GLU A 63 20.15 1.64 -18.98
CA GLU A 63 21.47 1.11 -18.65
C GLU A 63 22.14 1.87 -17.50
N ASN A 64 22.02 3.20 -17.48
CA ASN A 64 22.53 4.03 -16.39
C ASN A 64 21.82 3.72 -15.06
N MET A 65 20.48 3.61 -15.09
CA MET A 65 19.70 3.19 -13.93
C MET A 65 20.14 1.81 -13.43
N CYS A 66 20.26 0.83 -14.33
CA CYS A 66 20.72 -0.51 -13.97
C CYS A 66 22.13 -0.50 -13.37
N ARG A 67 23.03 0.36 -13.87
CA ARG A 67 24.38 0.52 -13.34
C ARG A 67 24.38 1.08 -11.93
N ASP A 68 23.50 2.04 -11.64
CA ASP A 68 23.40 2.62 -10.30
C ASP A 68 22.72 1.68 -9.31
N LEU A 69 21.68 0.94 -9.73
CA LEU A 69 21.06 -0.11 -8.90
C LEU A 69 22.09 -1.16 -8.45
N LYS A 70 23.00 -1.57 -9.34
CA LYS A 70 24.06 -2.55 -9.04
C LYS A 70 25.02 -2.11 -7.93
N LYS A 71 25.10 -0.81 -7.62
CA LYS A 71 25.95 -0.31 -6.53
C LYS A 71 25.35 -0.58 -5.15
N HIS A 72 24.03 -0.77 -5.08
CA HIS A 72 23.28 -0.86 -3.82
C HIS A 72 22.56 -2.20 -3.66
N PHE A 73 22.28 -2.90 -4.77
CA PHE A 73 21.53 -4.15 -4.77
C PHE A 73 22.33 -5.29 -5.39
N PRO A 74 22.15 -6.54 -4.92
CA PRO A 74 22.78 -7.71 -5.51
C PRO A 74 22.49 -7.82 -7.01
N HIS A 75 23.54 -8.02 -7.81
CA HIS A 75 23.44 -8.13 -9.26
C HIS A 75 22.43 -9.17 -9.75
N GLN A 76 22.25 -10.25 -8.98
CA GLN A 76 21.33 -11.35 -9.29
C GLN A 76 19.87 -10.89 -9.40
N LEU A 77 19.46 -9.93 -8.56
CA LEU A 77 18.10 -9.37 -8.58
C LEU A 77 17.82 -8.59 -9.87
N LEU A 78 18.88 -8.10 -10.52
CA LEU A 78 18.78 -7.20 -11.66
C LEU A 78 18.89 -7.95 -13.01
N GLN A 79 19.12 -9.26 -13.00
CA GLN A 79 19.34 -10.04 -14.23
C GLN A 79 18.07 -10.14 -15.10
N ASN A 80 16.90 -10.12 -14.45
CA ASN A 80 15.60 -10.26 -15.12
C ASN A 80 14.92 -8.91 -15.37
N LEU A 81 15.57 -7.79 -15.04
CA LEU A 81 15.03 -6.47 -15.32
C LEU A 81 15.00 -6.24 -16.83
N SER A 82 13.82 -5.92 -17.33
CA SER A 82 13.60 -5.64 -18.75
C SER A 82 12.93 -4.30 -18.89
N ARG A 83 13.48 -3.42 -19.71
CA ARG A 83 12.87 -2.11 -20.00
C ARG A 83 11.44 -2.18 -20.54
N ARG A 84 11.00 -3.35 -21.03
CA ARG A 84 9.69 -3.54 -21.67
C ARG A 84 8.59 -3.96 -20.70
N TYR A 85 8.95 -4.47 -19.52
CA TYR A 85 8.00 -5.04 -18.58
C TYR A 85 8.24 -4.49 -17.19
N SER A 86 7.17 -4.03 -16.55
CA SER A 86 7.23 -3.66 -15.14
C SER A 86 7.48 -4.90 -14.28
N SER A 87 8.30 -4.78 -13.25
CA SER A 87 8.64 -5.90 -12.37
C SER A 87 9.03 -5.41 -10.98
N VAL A 88 8.95 -6.31 -9.99
CA VAL A 88 9.56 -6.07 -8.69
C VAL A 88 11.06 -6.29 -8.82
N VAL A 89 11.84 -5.27 -8.46
CA VAL A 89 13.30 -5.33 -8.41
C VAL A 89 13.74 -6.11 -7.17
N LYS A 90 13.13 -5.79 -6.03
CA LYS A 90 13.43 -6.44 -4.75
C LYS A 90 12.23 -6.35 -3.81
N TYR A 91 11.91 -7.48 -3.17
CA TYR A 91 11.00 -7.53 -2.03
C TYR A 91 11.74 -7.26 -0.73
N ASP A 92 11.02 -6.73 0.26
CA ASP A 92 11.46 -6.59 1.65
C ASP A 92 12.77 -5.80 1.80
N LEU A 93 12.72 -4.53 1.37
CA LEU A 93 13.84 -3.61 1.52
C LEU A 93 14.21 -3.45 2.99
N THR A 94 15.49 -3.67 3.29
CA THR A 94 16.07 -3.30 4.58
C THR A 94 16.12 -1.77 4.72
N ALA A 95 16.28 -1.25 5.94
CA ALA A 95 16.36 0.20 6.17
C ALA A 95 17.48 0.89 5.35
N ALA A 96 18.63 0.21 5.20
CA ALA A 96 19.75 0.72 4.41
C ALA A 96 19.42 0.74 2.90
N GLU A 97 18.78 -0.32 2.40
CA GLU A 97 18.35 -0.41 1.00
C GLU A 97 17.22 0.57 0.68
N LEU A 98 16.26 0.75 1.59
CA LEU A 98 15.19 1.73 1.46
C LEU A 98 15.74 3.15 1.28
N THR A 99 16.75 3.51 2.09
CA THR A 99 17.43 4.81 1.98
C THR A 99 18.15 4.97 0.62
N ALA A 100 18.70 3.90 0.07
CA ALA A 100 19.31 3.92 -1.26
C ALA A 100 18.26 4.00 -2.38
N ALA A 101 17.17 3.23 -2.26
CA ALA A 101 16.05 3.23 -3.18
C ALA A 101 15.39 4.61 -3.26
N ASP A 102 15.15 5.28 -2.13
CA ASP A 102 14.52 6.60 -2.08
C ASP A 102 15.28 7.66 -2.90
N ARG A 103 16.62 7.67 -2.74
CA ARG A 103 17.50 8.51 -3.55
C ARG A 103 17.43 8.16 -5.03
N LEU A 104 17.39 6.87 -5.37
CA LEU A 104 17.32 6.42 -6.76
C LEU A 104 15.97 6.76 -7.40
N CYS A 105 14.85 6.64 -6.70
CA CYS A 105 13.52 7.01 -7.20
C CYS A 105 13.41 8.52 -7.49
N SER A 106 14.14 9.35 -6.74
CA SER A 106 14.24 10.79 -7.01
C SER A 106 14.97 11.11 -8.32
N ILE A 107 15.89 10.23 -8.76
CA ILE A 107 16.69 10.39 -9.98
C ILE A 107 16.00 9.72 -11.17
N TYR A 108 15.43 8.55 -10.94
CA TYR A 108 14.86 7.65 -11.94
C TYR A 108 13.36 7.46 -11.67
N PRO A 109 12.48 8.22 -12.34
CA PRO A 109 11.02 8.16 -12.13
C PRO A 109 10.40 6.77 -12.40
N ALA A 110 11.08 5.95 -13.20
CA ALA A 110 10.68 4.57 -13.47
C ALA A 110 10.87 3.63 -12.27
N LEU A 111 11.49 4.09 -11.18
CA LEU A 111 11.59 3.33 -9.93
C LEU A 111 10.56 3.85 -8.94
N GLU A 112 9.89 2.91 -8.27
CA GLU A 112 8.85 3.21 -7.30
C GLU A 112 9.06 2.35 -6.05
N ILE A 113 8.81 2.93 -4.88
CA ILE A 113 8.79 2.18 -3.62
C ILE A 113 7.32 1.96 -3.27
N GLU A 114 6.92 0.69 -3.25
CA GLU A 114 5.55 0.32 -2.87
C GLU A 114 5.54 -0.18 -1.42
N LEU A 115 4.63 0.38 -0.63
CA LEU A 115 4.36 -0.12 0.72
C LEU A 115 3.35 -1.28 0.62
N ARG A 116 3.73 -2.42 1.18
CA ARG A 116 2.92 -3.64 1.16
C ARG A 116 2.63 -4.08 2.59
N TRP A 117 1.39 -4.52 2.84
CA TRP A 117 1.07 -5.24 4.06
C TRP A 117 1.37 -6.72 3.86
N GLU A 118 2.04 -7.32 4.83
CA GLU A 118 2.32 -8.74 4.83
C GLU A 118 1.76 -9.39 6.10
N ARG A 119 0.88 -10.36 5.91
CA ARG A 119 0.36 -11.18 6.99
C ARG A 119 1.39 -12.20 7.46
N ARG A 120 1.90 -11.99 8.66
CA ARG A 120 2.79 -12.92 9.38
C ARG A 120 1.98 -13.92 10.19
N ILE A 121 2.46 -15.15 10.23
CA ILE A 121 1.90 -16.24 11.00
C ILE A 121 3.02 -16.83 11.88
N LYS A 122 2.81 -16.89 13.20
CA LYS A 122 3.83 -17.34 14.16
C LYS A 122 4.17 -18.82 14.00
N HIS A 123 3.14 -19.64 13.77
CA HIS A 123 3.24 -21.09 13.56
C HIS A 123 2.22 -21.53 12.53
N HIS A 124 2.58 -22.44 11.63
CA HIS A 124 1.64 -22.95 10.65
C HIS A 124 0.45 -23.63 11.35
N ARG A 125 -0.73 -23.05 11.19
CA ARG A 125 -2.03 -23.60 11.63
C ARG A 125 -3.00 -23.52 10.46
N PRO A 126 -3.42 -24.64 9.86
CA PRO A 126 -4.34 -24.64 8.72
C PRO A 126 -5.65 -23.91 9.00
N GLU A 127 -6.10 -23.88 10.26
CA GLU A 127 -7.32 -23.23 10.71
C GLU A 127 -7.27 -21.71 10.59
N LEU A 128 -6.07 -21.08 10.65
CA LEU A 128 -5.93 -19.64 10.41
C LEU A 128 -6.39 -19.30 8.99
N GLY A 129 -6.05 -20.14 8.02
CA GLY A 129 -6.30 -19.89 6.61
C GLY A 129 -5.36 -18.83 6.03
N GLU A 130 -5.77 -18.28 4.89
CA GLU A 130 -4.94 -17.42 4.05
C GLU A 130 -5.58 -16.06 3.83
N VAL A 131 -4.74 -15.05 3.58
CA VAL A 131 -5.17 -13.73 3.12
C VAL A 131 -4.70 -13.49 1.68
N ARG A 132 -5.45 -12.66 0.96
CA ARG A 132 -5.08 -12.12 -0.34
C ARG A 132 -5.07 -10.61 -0.26
N GLN A 133 -4.04 -10.01 -0.84
CA GLN A 133 -3.96 -8.56 -0.94
C GLN A 133 -4.59 -8.10 -2.27
N GLU A 134 -5.49 -7.13 -2.20
CA GLU A 134 -6.16 -6.53 -3.36
C GLU A 134 -6.25 -5.02 -3.13
N ASN A 135 -5.66 -4.23 -4.03
CA ASN A 135 -5.58 -2.77 -3.95
C ASN A 135 -5.11 -2.25 -2.58
N GLY A 136 -4.06 -2.86 -2.03
CA GLY A 136 -3.50 -2.47 -0.74
C GLY A 136 -4.31 -2.91 0.49
N THR A 137 -5.40 -3.65 0.33
CA THR A 137 -6.23 -4.18 1.42
C THR A 137 -6.10 -5.69 1.53
N GLU A 138 -6.01 -6.22 2.74
CA GLU A 138 -5.94 -7.66 3.01
C GLU A 138 -7.35 -8.26 3.23
N TYR A 139 -7.70 -9.27 2.44
CA TYR A 139 -8.96 -10.01 2.51
C TYR A 139 -8.70 -11.46 2.91
N GLY A 140 -9.42 -11.96 3.91
CA GLY A 140 -9.41 -13.37 4.29
C GLY A 140 -10.07 -14.26 3.24
N ILE A 141 -9.39 -15.34 2.87
CA ILE A 141 -9.79 -16.25 1.80
C ILE A 141 -10.23 -17.62 2.32
N SER A 142 -9.68 -18.05 3.46
CA SER A 142 -10.01 -19.33 4.10
C SER A 142 -9.84 -19.24 5.63
N GLY A 143 -10.28 -20.27 6.34
CA GLY A 143 -10.11 -20.39 7.79
C GLY A 143 -10.70 -19.23 8.60
N TRP A 144 -10.11 -18.99 9.76
CA TRP A 144 -10.44 -17.87 10.64
C TRP A 144 -10.22 -16.51 9.99
N GLU A 145 -9.26 -16.39 9.07
CA GLU A 145 -9.06 -15.15 8.32
C GLU A 145 -10.31 -14.79 7.50
N LYS A 146 -10.97 -15.77 6.87
CA LYS A 146 -12.24 -15.54 6.15
C LYS A 146 -13.42 -15.37 7.11
N GLU A 147 -13.51 -16.22 8.12
CA GLU A 147 -14.61 -16.22 9.09
C GLU A 147 -14.74 -14.86 9.79
N PHE A 148 -13.62 -14.31 10.24
CA PHE A 148 -13.56 -13.04 10.95
C PHE A 148 -13.17 -11.86 10.04
N ASP A 149 -13.26 -11.99 8.72
CA ASP A 149 -12.76 -10.98 7.78
C ASP A 149 -13.38 -9.59 8.02
N ASP A 150 -14.68 -9.53 8.30
CA ASP A 150 -15.38 -8.26 8.52
C ASP A 150 -14.91 -7.51 9.77
N ILE A 151 -14.43 -8.25 10.78
CA ILE A 151 -13.89 -7.70 12.02
C ILE A 151 -12.40 -7.36 11.84
N LEU A 152 -11.65 -8.29 11.25
CA LEU A 152 -10.20 -8.20 11.07
C LEU A 152 -9.80 -7.17 10.00
N ARG A 153 -10.55 -7.00 8.91
CA ARG A 153 -10.12 -6.17 7.77
C ARG A 153 -10.02 -4.68 8.09
N GLY A 154 -10.86 -4.21 9.02
CA GLY A 154 -11.01 -2.77 9.27
C GLY A 154 -11.67 -2.05 8.09
N GLN A 155 -11.52 -0.73 8.05
CA GLN A 155 -12.12 0.15 7.05
C GLN A 155 -11.07 1.10 6.47
N PRO A 156 -10.78 1.03 5.15
CA PRO A 156 -9.84 1.94 4.53
C PRO A 156 -10.33 3.39 4.65
N GLY A 157 -9.38 4.28 4.86
CA GLY A 157 -9.59 5.72 4.82
C GLY A 157 -9.60 6.22 3.38
N LYS A 158 -9.95 7.48 3.20
CA LYS A 158 -9.93 8.17 1.91
C LYS A 158 -9.11 9.42 2.03
N PHE A 159 -8.31 9.71 1.01
CA PHE A 159 -7.57 10.95 0.89
C PHE A 159 -7.81 11.59 -0.47
N LYS A 160 -7.50 12.88 -0.54
CA LYS A 160 -7.41 13.61 -1.80
C LYS A 160 -6.12 14.42 -1.86
N VAL A 161 -5.57 14.54 -3.05
CA VAL A 161 -4.34 15.31 -3.33
C VAL A 161 -4.42 15.86 -4.75
N MET A 162 -3.84 17.03 -4.99
CA MET A 162 -3.69 17.56 -6.35
C MET A 162 -2.40 17.02 -6.96
N LEU A 163 -2.45 16.74 -8.26
CA LEU A 163 -1.29 16.36 -9.04
C LEU A 163 -0.80 17.54 -9.87
N ASP A 164 0.52 17.66 -10.05
CA ASP A 164 1.10 18.59 -11.00
C ASP A 164 0.90 18.09 -12.46
N ARG A 165 1.33 18.89 -13.45
CA ARG A 165 1.22 18.52 -14.87
C ARG A 165 1.99 17.26 -15.26
N ARG A 166 2.88 16.77 -14.40
CA ARG A 166 3.69 15.56 -14.58
C ARG A 166 3.14 14.38 -13.75
N GLY A 167 1.96 14.53 -13.12
CA GLY A 167 1.33 13.50 -12.30
C GLY A 167 1.90 13.37 -10.89
N ARG A 168 2.79 14.27 -10.45
CA ARG A 168 3.40 14.20 -9.11
C ARG A 168 2.52 14.87 -8.08
N TRP A 169 2.54 14.35 -6.86
CA TRP A 169 1.76 14.91 -5.75
C TRP A 169 2.23 16.33 -5.42
N ILE A 170 1.27 17.20 -5.14
CA ILE A 170 1.52 18.51 -4.53
C ILE A 170 1.23 18.37 -3.04
N ASP A 171 2.25 18.03 -2.24
CA ASP A 171 2.11 17.63 -0.83
C ASP A 171 1.26 18.59 0.02
N SER A 172 1.38 19.90 -0.22
CA SER A 172 0.59 20.93 0.50
C SER A 172 -0.93 20.80 0.33
N THR A 173 -1.38 20.04 -0.68
CA THR A 173 -2.79 19.81 -1.02
C THR A 173 -3.34 18.49 -0.49
N PHE A 174 -2.49 17.62 0.09
CA PHE A 174 -2.91 16.34 0.67
C PHE A 174 -3.89 16.57 1.82
N ARG A 175 -5.06 15.94 1.77
CA ARG A 175 -6.07 15.99 2.82
C ARG A 175 -6.68 14.61 3.05
N ILE A 176 -6.78 14.21 4.31
CA ILE A 176 -7.57 13.05 4.72
C ILE A 176 -9.04 13.45 4.66
N VAL A 177 -9.81 12.77 3.83
CA VAL A 177 -11.27 12.95 3.68
C VAL A 177 -12.01 12.06 4.68
N GLN A 178 -11.51 10.84 4.87
CA GLN A 178 -12.00 9.87 5.84
C GLN A 178 -10.81 9.17 6.47
N ALA A 179 -10.71 9.17 7.80
CA ALA A 179 -9.67 8.41 8.49
C ALA A 179 -9.89 6.91 8.30
N SER A 180 -8.81 6.14 8.15
CA SER A 180 -8.89 4.68 8.21
C SER A 180 -9.20 4.22 9.63
N ARG A 181 -9.85 3.07 9.74
CA ARG A 181 -10.08 2.38 11.02
C ARG A 181 -9.44 1.01 10.90
N ASN A 182 -8.50 0.71 11.79
CA ASN A 182 -7.90 -0.63 11.81
C ASN A 182 -8.96 -1.67 12.17
N GLY A 183 -8.72 -2.91 11.75
CA GLY A 183 -9.49 -4.05 12.19
C GLY A 183 -9.33 -4.28 13.67
N GLN A 184 -10.30 -5.00 14.24
CA GLN A 184 -10.25 -5.37 15.64
C GLN A 184 -9.51 -6.70 15.80
N ASP A 185 -8.83 -6.84 16.92
CA ASP A 185 -8.14 -8.08 17.27
C ASP A 185 -9.17 -9.13 17.70
N ILE A 186 -8.92 -10.39 17.34
CA ILE A 186 -9.75 -11.54 17.69
C ILE A 186 -9.02 -12.39 18.73
N TYR A 187 -9.76 -12.78 19.78
CA TYR A 187 -9.32 -13.69 20.83
C TYR A 187 -10.20 -14.94 20.77
N LEU A 188 -9.61 -16.08 20.40
CA LEU A 188 -10.38 -17.31 20.14
C LEU A 188 -11.01 -17.93 21.40
N SER A 189 -10.57 -17.54 22.60
CA SER A 189 -11.20 -17.91 23.88
C SER A 189 -12.60 -17.33 24.02
N ASP A 190 -12.79 -16.09 23.57
CA ASP A 190 -13.99 -15.29 23.88
C ASP A 190 -15.13 -15.60 22.91
N GLU A 191 -14.79 -15.98 21.68
CA GLU A 191 -15.74 -16.39 20.63
C GLU A 191 -16.33 -17.78 20.91
N LYS A 192 -15.52 -18.75 21.39
CA LYS A 192 -16.04 -20.09 21.76
C LYS A 192 -17.07 -20.04 22.90
N ALA A 193 -17.01 -19.03 23.76
CA ALA A 193 -17.98 -18.84 24.83
C ALA A 193 -19.37 -18.38 24.33
N HIS A 194 -19.49 -17.91 23.08
CA HIS A 194 -20.76 -17.52 22.47
C HIS A 194 -21.44 -18.64 21.68
N ASP A 195 -20.71 -19.68 21.27
CA ASP A 195 -21.25 -20.82 20.52
C ASP A 195 -21.78 -21.95 21.44
N ASP A 196 -21.50 -21.87 22.75
CA ASP A 196 -21.89 -22.85 23.76
C ASP A 196 -23.20 -22.51 24.51
N GLN A 197 -24.04 -21.60 23.99
CA GLN A 197 -25.40 -21.43 24.51
C GLN A 197 -26.40 -22.33 23.74
N PRO A 198 -26.84 -23.47 24.29
CA PRO A 198 -27.93 -24.23 23.69
C PRO A 198 -29.23 -23.41 23.74
N GLN A 199 -29.95 -23.41 22.62
CA GLN A 199 -31.37 -23.02 22.56
C GLN A 199 -32.22 -23.93 23.45
#